data_AF-A0A9K3WSF3-F1
#
_entry.id   AF-A0A9K3WSF3-F1
#
_cell.length_a   1.000
_cell.length_b   1.000
_cell.length_c   1.000
_cell.angle_alpha   90.00
_cell.angle_beta   90.00
_cell.angle_gamma   90.00
#
_symmetry.space_group_name_H-M   'P 1'
#
loop_
_entity.id
_entity.type
_entity.pdbx_description
1 polymer ?
#
loop_
_entity_poly.entity_id
_entity_poly.type
_entity_poly.pdbx_seq_one_letter_code
_entity_poly.pdbx_strand_id
1 'polypeptide(L)'
;MKLNSTKIKINIIFNLICLCIIFLLLILIHNRKSNLVYAGQIYSEVKKTDSSEILFDASEKKIEILRAKIDNLSIKKTEISKEIDMIKQALLSNLKIKNKSNINVSQNFLRFQKSLLTNKLYTLKQNINEINLEQIELESKLKKIILLKK
;
A
#
# COMPACT_ATOMS: atom_id res chain seq x y z
N MET A 1 -86.39 41.90 9.63
CA MET A 1 -85.08 42.58 9.43
C MET A 1 -84.07 41.53 8.92
N LYS A 2 -84.07 41.24 7.61
CA LYS A 2 -83.16 40.26 6.98
C LYS A 2 -81.81 40.95 6.73
N LEU A 3 -80.92 40.90 7.71
CA LEU A 3 -79.56 41.41 7.56
C LEU A 3 -78.78 40.53 6.56
N ASN A 4 -78.16 41.19 5.59
CA ASN A 4 -77.40 40.70 4.44
C ASN A 4 -76.34 39.60 4.77
N SER A 5 -76.79 38.37 5.00
CA SER A 5 -75.90 37.22 5.25
C SER A 5 -75.02 36.86 4.05
N THR A 6 -75.46 37.20 2.84
CA THR A 6 -74.68 37.04 1.59
C THR A 6 -73.48 37.98 1.53
N LYS A 7 -73.62 39.24 1.95
CA LYS A 7 -72.51 40.20 2.01
C LYS A 7 -71.43 39.77 3.02
N ILE A 8 -71.84 39.22 4.15
CA ILE A 8 -70.92 38.73 5.20
C ILE A 8 -70.10 37.53 4.69
N LYS A 9 -70.76 36.55 4.03
CA LYS A 9 -70.07 35.38 3.44
C LYS A 9 -69.06 35.78 2.36
N ILE A 10 -69.40 36.72 1.48
CA ILE A 10 -68.48 37.22 0.45
C ILE A 10 -67.27 37.93 1.09
N ASN A 11 -67.49 38.71 2.15
CA ASN A 11 -66.40 39.39 2.85
C ASN A 11 -65.42 38.43 3.55
N ILE A 12 -65.94 37.31 4.10
CA ILE A 12 -65.11 36.26 4.70
C ILE A 12 -64.28 35.54 3.63
N ILE A 13 -64.88 35.19 2.49
CA ILE A 13 -64.17 34.54 1.37
C ILE A 13 -63.09 35.47 0.81
N PHE A 14 -63.40 36.76 0.65
CA PHE A 14 -62.45 37.76 0.19
C PHE A 14 -61.27 37.92 1.16
N ASN A 15 -61.54 37.99 2.47
CA ASN A 15 -60.50 38.05 3.49
C ASN A 15 -59.61 36.79 3.50
N LEU A 16 -60.20 35.60 3.29
CA LEU A 16 -59.44 34.35 3.20
C LEU A 16 -58.49 34.36 2.00
N ILE A 17 -58.98 34.81 0.83
CA ILE A 17 -58.19 34.94 -0.39
C ILE A 17 -57.03 35.93 -0.19
N CYS A 18 -57.30 37.09 0.41
CA CYS A 18 -56.26 38.06 0.74
C CYS A 18 -55.19 37.47 1.67
N LEU A 19 -55.59 36.70 2.69
CA LEU A 19 -54.66 36.04 3.61
C LEU A 19 -53.79 34.99 2.89
N CYS A 20 -54.37 34.22 1.97
CA CYS A 20 -53.63 33.27 1.14
C CYS A 20 -52.60 33.97 0.23
N ILE A 21 -52.96 35.11 -0.37
CA ILE A 21 -52.05 35.89 -1.22
C ILE A 21 -50.87 36.44 -0.40
N ILE A 22 -51.15 36.97 0.80
CA ILE A 22 -50.10 37.47 1.71
C ILE A 22 -49.17 36.33 2.14
N PHE A 23 -49.71 35.16 2.47
CA PHE A 23 -48.92 33.98 2.84
C PHE A 23 -48.01 33.50 1.71
N LEU A 24 -48.51 33.47 0.46
CA LEU A 24 -47.72 33.15 -0.72
C LEU A 24 -46.60 34.17 -0.98
N LEU A 25 -46.88 35.46 -0.80
CA LEU A 25 -45.87 36.51 -0.91
C LEU A 25 -44.77 36.37 0.15
N LEU A 26 -45.12 36.01 1.39
CA LEU A 26 -44.15 35.75 2.45
C LEU A 26 -43.24 34.55 2.13
N ILE A 27 -43.78 33.47 1.57
CA ILE A 27 -43.00 32.32 1.09
C ILE A 27 -42.04 32.74 -0.02
N LEU A 28 -42.50 33.54 -0.99
CA LEU A 28 -41.68 34.03 -2.09
C LEU A 28 -40.53 34.93 -1.60
N ILE A 29 -40.79 35.81 -0.61
CA ILE A 29 -39.77 36.66 0.00
C ILE A 29 -38.76 35.82 0.79
N HIS A 30 -39.22 34.82 1.54
CA HIS A 30 -38.34 33.90 2.28
C HIS A 30 -37.42 33.11 1.32
N ASN A 31 -37.98 32.58 0.24
CA ASN A 31 -37.24 31.82 -0.77
C ASN A 31 -36.26 32.69 -1.59
N ARG A 32 -36.44 34.02 -1.66
CA ARG A 32 -35.46 34.92 -2.30
C ARG A 32 -34.21 35.16 -1.45
N LYS A 33 -34.25 34.95 -0.14
CA LYS A 33 -33.08 35.11 0.76
C LYS A 33 -32.43 33.79 1.16
N SER A 34 -33.08 32.64 0.97
CA SER A 34 -32.44 31.36 1.21
C SER A 34 -31.68 30.90 -0.05
N ASN A 35 -30.35 30.94 -0.01
CA ASN A 35 -29.52 30.05 -0.83
C ASN A 35 -29.66 28.61 -0.32
N LEU A 36 -30.89 28.08 -0.33
CA LEU A 36 -31.15 26.68 -0.04
C LEU A 36 -30.82 25.91 -1.32
N VAL A 37 -29.52 25.70 -1.53
CA VAL A 37 -29.04 24.77 -2.54
C VAL A 37 -29.52 23.40 -2.10
N TYR A 38 -30.53 22.87 -2.78
CA TYR A 38 -30.88 21.47 -2.71
C TYR A 38 -29.68 20.66 -3.24
N ALA A 39 -28.81 20.22 -2.33
CA ALA A 39 -27.70 19.30 -2.63
C ALA A 39 -28.20 17.85 -2.75
N GLY A 40 -29.41 17.63 -3.27
CA GLY A 40 -29.92 16.30 -3.54
C GLY A 40 -29.21 15.69 -4.74
N GLN A 41 -28.74 14.45 -4.55
CA GLN A 41 -28.22 13.48 -5.54
C GLN A 41 -27.05 13.88 -6.45
N ILE A 42 -26.66 15.15 -6.56
CA ILE A 42 -25.54 15.57 -7.42
C ILE A 42 -24.18 15.48 -6.70
N TYR A 43 -24.16 15.50 -5.36
CA TYR A 43 -22.93 15.46 -4.57
C TYR A 43 -22.61 14.09 -3.93
N SER A 44 -23.37 13.03 -4.21
CA SER A 44 -23.04 11.68 -3.73
C SER A 44 -22.83 10.63 -4.83
N GLU A 45 -22.75 11.02 -6.10
CA GLU A 45 -21.96 10.20 -7.02
C GLU A 45 -20.50 10.47 -6.69
N VAL A 46 -19.95 9.62 -5.82
CA VAL A 46 -18.53 9.30 -5.92
C VAL A 46 -18.37 8.73 -7.33
N LYS A 47 -18.07 9.60 -8.30
CA LYS A 47 -17.60 9.17 -9.61
C LYS A 47 -16.33 8.39 -9.31
N LYS A 48 -16.45 7.06 -9.28
CA LYS A 48 -15.31 6.17 -9.47
C LYS A 48 -14.77 6.55 -10.84
N THR A 49 -13.81 7.46 -10.86
CA THR A 49 -13.09 7.77 -12.08
C THR A 49 -12.22 6.56 -12.38
N ASP A 50 -12.29 6.03 -13.59
CA ASP A 50 -11.46 4.89 -14.06
C ASP A 50 -9.96 5.09 -13.73
N SER A 51 -9.52 6.35 -13.61
CA SER A 51 -8.19 6.74 -13.15
C SER A 51 -7.82 6.22 -11.75
N SER A 52 -8.78 6.12 -10.83
CA SER A 52 -8.56 5.62 -9.47
C SER A 52 -8.39 4.10 -9.43
N GLU A 53 -9.12 3.38 -10.29
CA GLU A 53 -9.03 1.93 -10.45
C GLU A 53 -7.69 1.57 -11.13
N ILE A 54 -7.31 2.29 -12.19
CA ILE A 54 -6.00 2.14 -12.86
C ILE A 54 -4.82 2.44 -11.91
N LEU A 55 -4.92 3.47 -11.07
CA LEU A 55 -3.89 3.79 -10.06
C LEU A 55 -3.81 2.72 -8.97
N PHE A 56 -4.95 2.17 -8.56
CA PHE A 56 -5.01 1.09 -7.59
C PHE A 56 -4.34 -0.18 -8.14
N ASP A 57 -4.68 -0.56 -9.37
CA ASP A 57 -4.09 -1.71 -10.07
C ASP A 57 -2.58 -1.55 -10.27
N ALA A 58 -2.12 -0.34 -10.62
CA ALA A 58 -0.70 -0.04 -10.74
C ALA A 58 0.05 -0.16 -9.40
N SER A 59 -0.57 0.27 -8.29
CA SER A 59 0.00 0.15 -6.95
C SER A 59 0.10 -1.30 -6.49
N GLU A 60 -0.92 -2.11 -6.81
CA GLU A 60 -1.00 -3.53 -6.45
C GLU A 60 0.03 -4.36 -7.21
N LYS A 61 0.15 -4.13 -8.53
CA LYS A 61 1.20 -4.72 -9.35
C LYS A 61 2.60 -4.36 -8.85
N LYS A 62 2.80 -3.12 -8.40
CA LYS A 62 4.09 -2.67 -7.82
C LYS A 62 4.41 -3.37 -6.50
N ILE A 63 3.41 -3.60 -5.66
CA ILE A 63 3.52 -4.37 -4.41
C ILE A 63 3.91 -5.82 -4.72
N GLU A 64 3.24 -6.45 -5.68
CA GLU A 64 3.51 -7.83 -6.09
C GLU A 64 4.93 -8.00 -6.62
N ILE A 65 5.38 -7.09 -7.51
CA ILE A 65 6.76 -7.10 -8.02
C ILE A 65 7.78 -6.94 -6.88
N LEU A 66 7.53 -6.06 -5.91
CA LEU A 66 8.44 -5.88 -4.78
C LEU A 66 8.50 -7.12 -3.89
N ARG A 67 7.37 -7.77 -3.62
CA ARG A 67 7.32 -9.03 -2.88
C ARG A 67 8.10 -10.13 -3.58
N ALA A 68 7.86 -10.32 -4.87
CA ALA A 68 8.58 -11.31 -5.68
C ALA A 68 10.11 -11.07 -5.66
N LYS A 69 10.56 -9.81 -5.69
CA LYS A 69 11.99 -9.48 -5.56
C LYS A 69 12.55 -9.84 -4.19
N ILE A 70 11.84 -9.54 -3.11
CA ILE A 70 12.24 -9.89 -1.74
C ILE A 70 12.33 -11.41 -1.59
N ASP A 71 11.35 -12.15 -2.11
CA ASP A 71 11.34 -13.61 -2.06
C ASP A 71 12.51 -14.21 -2.83
N ASN A 72 12.81 -13.69 -4.04
CA ASN A 72 13.97 -14.11 -4.83
C ASN A 72 15.31 -13.85 -4.10
N LEU A 73 15.44 -12.72 -3.42
CA LEU A 73 16.62 -12.41 -2.60
C LEU A 73 16.77 -13.41 -1.43
N SER A 74 15.66 -13.79 -0.80
CA SER A 74 15.63 -14.79 0.28
C SER A 74 16.08 -16.18 -0.21
N ILE A 75 15.64 -16.60 -1.41
CA ILE A 75 16.08 -17.83 -2.05
C ILE A 75 17.59 -17.79 -2.31
N LYS A 76 18.08 -16.71 -2.94
CA LYS A 76 19.50 -16.52 -3.23
C LYS A 76 20.37 -16.55 -1.96
N LYS A 77 19.91 -15.92 -0.88
CA LYS A 77 20.59 -15.95 0.43
C LYS A 77 20.67 -17.37 0.99
N THR A 78 19.62 -18.16 0.83
CA THR A 78 19.59 -19.57 1.25
C THR A 78 20.58 -20.41 0.46
N GLU A 79 20.67 -20.21 -0.85
CA GLU A 79 21.66 -20.90 -1.72
C GLU A 79 23.09 -20.56 -1.32
N ILE A 80 23.41 -19.28 -1.13
CA ILE A 80 24.74 -18.85 -0.67
C ILE A 80 25.05 -19.44 0.71
N SER A 81 24.06 -19.55 1.60
CA SER A 81 24.25 -20.13 2.92
C SER A 81 24.61 -21.62 2.84
N LYS A 82 23.95 -22.38 1.95
CA LYS A 82 24.32 -23.78 1.68
C LYS A 82 25.76 -23.90 1.16
N GLU A 83 26.16 -23.01 0.25
CA GLU A 83 27.52 -23.00 -0.28
C GLU A 83 28.57 -22.69 0.80
N ILE A 84 28.28 -21.75 1.70
CA ILE A 84 29.13 -21.45 2.85
C ILE A 84 29.31 -22.70 3.73
N ASP A 85 28.24 -23.44 3.98
CA ASP A 85 28.32 -24.64 4.82
C ASP A 85 29.11 -25.77 4.14
N MET A 86 28.99 -25.93 2.82
CA MET A 86 29.85 -26.83 2.04
C MET A 86 31.33 -26.44 2.16
N ILE A 87 31.65 -25.15 2.06
CA ILE A 87 33.02 -24.65 2.21
C ILE A 87 33.55 -24.89 3.62
N LYS A 88 32.74 -24.69 4.66
CA LYS A 88 33.12 -25.00 6.06
C LYS A 88 33.45 -26.49 6.22
N GLN A 89 32.65 -27.38 5.62
CA GLN A 89 32.93 -28.82 5.65
C GLN A 89 34.23 -29.17 4.92
N ALA A 90 34.50 -28.56 3.75
CA ALA A 90 35.76 -28.73 3.03
C ALA A 90 36.98 -28.24 3.82
N LEU A 91 36.84 -27.14 4.56
CA LEU A 91 37.88 -26.65 5.47
C LEU A 91 38.12 -27.63 6.63
N LEU A 92 37.05 -28.20 7.20
CA LEU A 92 37.15 -29.21 8.25
C LEU A 92 37.81 -30.50 7.75
N SER A 93 37.52 -30.96 6.52
CA SER A 93 38.20 -32.12 5.93
C SER A 93 39.68 -31.85 5.73
N ASN A 94 40.07 -30.65 5.29
CA ASN A 94 41.49 -30.27 5.15
C ASN A 94 42.23 -30.30 6.50
N LEU A 95 41.57 -29.89 7.59
CA LEU A 95 42.12 -30.01 8.95
C LEU A 95 42.27 -31.48 9.38
N LYS A 96 41.30 -32.35 9.07
CA LYS A 96 41.36 -33.78 9.36
C LYS A 96 42.50 -34.48 8.61
N ILE A 97 42.74 -34.13 7.34
CA ILE A 97 43.86 -34.64 6.54
C ILE A 97 45.20 -34.28 7.19
N LYS A 98 45.35 -33.03 7.64
CA LYS A 98 46.57 -32.57 8.33
C LYS A 98 46.86 -33.35 9.61
N ASN A 99 45.82 -33.71 10.37
CA ASN A 99 45.96 -34.46 11.63
C ASN A 99 46.23 -35.96 11.44
N LYS A 100 45.97 -36.54 10.25
CA LYS A 100 46.11 -37.98 10.01
C LYS A 100 47.51 -38.43 9.57
N SER A 101 48.45 -37.50 9.35
CA SER A 101 49.91 -37.64 9.08
C SER A 101 50.44 -38.74 8.12
N ASN A 102 49.62 -39.64 7.58
CA ASN A 102 49.99 -40.73 6.67
C ASN A 102 49.53 -40.49 5.22
N ILE A 103 49.04 -39.29 4.91
CA ILE A 103 48.50 -38.94 3.59
C ILE A 103 49.57 -38.16 2.82
N ASN A 104 49.93 -38.64 1.63
CA ASN A 104 50.98 -38.09 0.76
C ASN A 104 50.54 -36.82 0.01
N VAL A 105 49.94 -35.86 0.73
CA VAL A 105 49.49 -34.59 0.16
C VAL A 105 50.46 -33.49 0.56
N SER A 106 50.96 -32.75 -0.43
CA SER A 106 51.86 -31.61 -0.21
C SER A 106 51.25 -30.58 0.74
N GLN A 107 52.01 -30.18 1.77
CA GLN A 107 51.59 -29.14 2.71
C GLN A 107 51.32 -27.80 2.01
N ASN A 108 52.06 -27.49 0.95
CA ASN A 108 51.87 -26.26 0.17
C ASN A 108 50.53 -26.27 -0.56
N PHE A 109 50.13 -27.43 -1.10
CA PHE A 109 48.84 -27.59 -1.75
C PHE A 109 47.67 -27.40 -0.76
N LEU A 110 47.76 -27.99 0.44
CA LEU A 110 46.75 -27.80 1.48
C LEU A 110 46.66 -26.33 1.96
N ARG A 111 47.80 -25.64 2.08
CA ARG A 111 47.83 -24.20 2.39
C ARG A 111 47.14 -23.38 1.31
N PHE A 112 47.46 -23.66 0.05
CA PHE A 112 46.83 -22.98 -1.09
C PHE A 112 45.32 -23.20 -1.11
N GLN A 113 44.85 -24.45 -0.99
CA GLN A 113 43.42 -24.76 -0.94
C GLN A 113 42.73 -24.05 0.23
N LYS A 114 43.34 -24.06 1.42
CA LYS A 114 42.79 -23.38 2.59
C LYS A 114 42.64 -21.88 2.33
N SER A 115 43.65 -21.24 1.75
CA SER A 115 43.61 -19.81 1.40
C SER A 115 42.47 -19.51 0.44
N LEU A 116 42.36 -20.29 -0.65
CA LEU A 116 41.33 -20.13 -1.67
C LEU A 116 39.91 -20.28 -1.09
N LEU A 117 39.67 -21.32 -0.30
CA LEU A 117 38.38 -21.54 0.37
C LEU A 117 38.05 -20.45 1.38
N THR A 118 39.04 -19.94 2.11
CA THR A 118 38.86 -18.86 3.08
C THR A 118 38.47 -17.55 2.38
N ASN A 119 39.16 -17.21 1.29
CA ASN A 119 38.83 -16.03 0.49
C ASN A 119 37.42 -16.14 -0.09
N LYS A 120 37.06 -17.31 -0.65
CA LYS A 120 35.71 -17.56 -1.16
C LYS A 120 34.65 -17.40 -0.06
N LEU A 121 34.88 -17.94 1.13
CA LEU A 121 33.98 -17.80 2.27
C LEU A 121 33.80 -16.35 2.71
N TYR A 122 34.86 -15.54 2.64
CA TYR A 122 34.79 -14.11 2.91
C TYR A 122 33.90 -13.39 1.88
N THR A 123 34.10 -13.63 0.58
CA THR A 123 33.28 -13.06 -0.48
C THR A 123 31.80 -13.43 -0.35
N LEU A 124 31.49 -14.70 -0.08
CA LEU A 124 30.10 -15.14 0.09
C LEU A 124 29.42 -14.47 1.31
N LYS A 125 30.17 -14.23 2.40
CA LYS A 125 29.65 -13.46 3.54
C LYS A 125 29.36 -12.01 3.18
N GLN A 126 30.21 -11.37 2.38
CA GLN A 126 29.95 -10.02 1.88
C GLN A 126 28.67 -10.00 1.01
N ASN A 127 28.52 -10.96 0.11
CA ASN A 127 27.31 -11.08 -0.72
C ASN A 127 26.03 -11.21 0.12
N ILE A 128 26.06 -11.96 1.23
CA ILE A 128 24.92 -12.04 2.15
C ILE A 128 24.60 -10.68 2.77
N ASN A 129 25.63 -9.91 3.17
CA ASN A 129 25.41 -8.58 3.74
C ASN A 129 24.82 -7.61 2.72
N GLU A 130 25.29 -7.64 1.48
CA GLU A 130 24.73 -6.85 0.38
C GLU A 130 23.27 -7.22 0.12
N ILE A 131 22.94 -8.52 0.04
CA ILE A 131 21.56 -8.99 -0.11
C ILE A 131 20.68 -8.52 1.04
N ASN A 132 21.17 -8.54 2.28
CA ASN A 132 20.42 -8.06 3.43
C ASN A 132 20.11 -6.56 3.33
N LEU A 133 21.08 -5.75 2.90
CA LEU A 133 20.89 -4.31 2.71
C LEU A 133 19.84 -4.04 1.62
N GLU A 134 19.94 -4.73 0.49
CA GLU A 134 18.96 -4.62 -0.60
C GLU A 134 17.56 -5.04 -0.14
N GLN A 135 17.45 -6.13 0.62
CA GLN A 135 16.19 -6.61 1.17
C GLN A 135 15.55 -5.55 2.10
N ILE A 136 16.33 -4.98 3.03
CA ILE A 136 15.85 -3.91 3.93
C ILE A 136 15.36 -2.70 3.12
N GLU A 137 16.07 -2.31 2.07
CA GLU A 137 15.67 -1.20 1.21
C GLU A 137 14.33 -1.48 0.50
N LEU A 138 14.17 -2.68 -0.06
CA LEU A 138 12.93 -3.09 -0.72
C LEU A 138 11.75 -3.20 0.25
N GLU A 139 11.97 -3.76 1.44
CA GLU A 139 10.95 -3.83 2.50
C GLU A 139 10.53 -2.43 2.97
N SER A 140 11.48 -1.49 3.08
CA SER A 140 11.19 -0.09 3.39
C SER A 140 10.35 0.58 2.28
N LYS A 141 10.69 0.35 1.01
CA LYS A 141 9.89 0.83 -0.14
C LYS A 141 8.48 0.23 -0.10
N LEU A 142 8.35 -1.06 0.16
CA LEU A 142 7.07 -1.75 0.26
C LEU A 142 6.21 -1.17 1.39
N LYS A 143 6.80 -0.97 2.57
CA LYS A 143 6.12 -0.38 3.74
C LYS A 143 5.59 1.02 3.46
N LYS A 144 6.37 1.86 2.75
CA LYS A 144 5.93 3.20 2.32
C LYS A 144 4.71 3.13 1.41
N ILE A 145 4.70 2.24 0.42
CA ILE A 145 3.57 2.08 -0.51
C ILE A 145 2.32 1.62 0.24
N ILE A 146 2.45 0.64 1.14
CA ILE A 146 1.32 0.15 1.94
C ILE A 146 0.77 1.25 2.86
N LEU A 147 1.63 2.05 3.48
CA LEU A 147 1.22 3.17 4.34
C LEU A 147 0.43 4.23 3.55
N LEU A 148 0.87 4.56 2.34
CA LEU A 148 0.19 5.53 1.47
C LEU A 148 -1.14 5.03 0.91
N LYS A 149 -1.41 3.71 1.00
CA LYS A 149 -2.67 3.08 0.58
C LYS A 149 -3.74 3.08 1.69
N LYS A 150 -3.36 3.28 2.95
CA LYS A 150 -4.29 3.45 4.09
C LYS A 150 -4.81 4.87 4.17
#